data_AF-A0A7T5R7A6-F1
#
_entry.id   AF-A0A7T5R7A6-F1
#
_cell.length_a   1.000
_cell.length_b   1.000
_cell.length_c   1.000
_cell.angle_alpha   90.00
_cell.angle_beta   90.00
_cell.angle_gamma   90.00
#
_symmetry.space_group_name_H-M   'P 1'
#
loop_
_entity.id
_entity.type
_entity.pdbx_description
1 polymer ?
#
loop_
_entity_poly.entity_id
_entity_poly.type
_entity_poly.pdbx_seq_one_letter_code
_entity_poly.pdbx_strand_id
1 'polypeptide(L)'
;MIPTKRRIIELEIEEAERIYGSNWERAFFNNFHGNLPGGWRRKVDDEILDRKPAIGLRLGKTLREFFGDVDRVLGELGIDVVGIEQLQINSRTEEVLRKARPTYVALRVSGYTHYDLTG
;
A
#
# COMPACT_ATOMS: atom_id res chain seq x y z
N MET A 1 -20.69 -13.76 -16.45
CA MET A 1 -19.24 -13.96 -16.26
C MET A 1 -18.84 -13.22 -14.99
N ILE A 2 -18.31 -13.90 -13.98
CA ILE A 2 -17.91 -13.26 -12.72
C ILE A 2 -16.55 -12.58 -12.96
N PRO A 3 -16.39 -11.28 -12.68
CA PRO A 3 -15.11 -10.60 -12.84
C PRO A 3 -14.02 -11.26 -11.99
N THR A 4 -12.81 -11.37 -12.53
CA THR A 4 -11.66 -11.84 -11.73
C THR A 4 -11.38 -10.85 -10.60
N LYS A 5 -10.80 -11.32 -9.48
CA LYS A 5 -10.42 -10.46 -8.35
C LYS A 5 -9.59 -9.26 -8.80
N ARG A 6 -8.65 -9.49 -9.73
CA ARG A 6 -7.84 -8.44 -10.34
C ARG A 6 -8.68 -7.39 -11.07
N ARG A 7 -9.68 -7.79 -11.87
CA ARG A 7 -10.54 -6.84 -12.58
C ARG A 7 -11.37 -5.99 -11.62
N ILE A 8 -11.86 -6.57 -10.52
CA ILE A 8 -12.57 -5.81 -9.48
C ILE A 8 -11.67 -4.71 -8.91
N ILE A 9 -10.42 -5.05 -8.57
CA ILE A 9 -9.45 -4.09 -8.04
C ILE A 9 -9.13 -2.98 -9.06
N GLU A 10 -8.99 -3.34 -10.35
CA GLU A 10 -8.75 -2.36 -11.41
C GLU A 10 -9.93 -1.41 -11.59
N LEU A 11 -11.17 -1.91 -11.52
CA LEU A 11 -12.39 -1.09 -11.57
C LEU A 11 -12.48 -0.11 -10.39
N GLU A 12 -12.10 -0.53 -9.17
CA GLU A 12 -12.03 0.37 -8.01
C GLU A 12 -11.05 1.54 -8.26
N ILE A 13 -9.90 1.26 -8.88
CA ILE A 13 -8.90 2.27 -9.21
C ILE A 13 -9.40 3.19 -10.33
N GLU A 14 -9.97 2.64 -11.40
CA GLU A 14 -10.59 3.40 -12.51
C GLU A 14 -11.68 4.35 -12.00
N GLU A 15 -12.50 3.89 -11.05
CA GLU A 15 -13.54 4.73 -10.44
C GLU A 15 -12.95 5.85 -9.58
N ALA A 16 -11.88 5.58 -8.83
CA ALA A 16 -11.15 6.62 -8.09
C ALA A 16 -10.51 7.65 -9.02
N GLU A 17 -9.90 7.22 -10.12
CA GLU A 17 -9.37 8.08 -11.19
C GLU A 17 -10.48 9.01 -11.72
N ARG A 18 -11.69 8.48 -11.95
CA ARG A 18 -12.85 9.24 -12.44
C ARG A 18 -13.39 10.24 -11.43
N ILE A 19 -13.51 9.86 -10.15
CA ILE A 19 -14.10 10.70 -9.10
C ILE A 19 -13.17 11.86 -8.71
N TYR A 20 -11.88 11.58 -8.55
CA TYR A 20 -10.92 12.52 -7.96
C TYR A 20 -10.08 13.26 -9.01
N GLY A 21 -10.17 12.90 -10.29
CA GLY A 21 -9.45 13.55 -11.37
C GLY A 21 -7.93 13.56 -11.12
N SER A 22 -7.27 14.69 -11.31
CA SER A 22 -5.81 14.80 -11.15
C SER A 22 -5.29 14.47 -9.74
N ASN A 23 -6.14 14.47 -8.72
CA ASN A 23 -5.75 14.21 -7.33
C ASN A 23 -5.98 12.76 -6.89
N TRP A 24 -6.37 11.86 -7.80
CA TRP A 24 -6.80 10.51 -7.45
C TRP A 24 -5.73 9.68 -6.74
N GLU A 25 -4.46 9.78 -7.13
CA GLU A 25 -3.37 8.99 -6.53
C GLU A 25 -3.21 9.34 -5.05
N ARG A 26 -3.31 10.63 -4.74
CA ARG A 26 -3.29 11.13 -3.37
C ARG A 26 -4.55 10.71 -2.62
N ALA A 27 -5.73 10.90 -3.21
CA ALA A 27 -6.99 10.53 -2.56
C ALA A 27 -7.06 9.03 -2.22
N PHE A 28 -6.54 8.18 -3.11
CA PHE A 28 -6.67 6.73 -3.02
C PHE A 28 -5.51 6.06 -2.26
N PHE A 29 -4.26 6.44 -2.55
CA PHE A 29 -3.09 5.76 -1.98
C PHE A 29 -2.49 6.46 -0.75
N ASN A 30 -2.92 7.66 -0.36
CA ASN A 30 -2.34 8.34 0.80
C ASN A 30 -2.54 7.54 2.10
N ASN A 31 -3.73 6.98 2.30
CA ASN A 31 -3.98 6.13 3.47
C ASN A 31 -3.21 4.82 3.39
N PHE A 32 -3.17 4.19 2.20
CA PHE A 32 -2.33 3.00 2.00
C PHE A 32 -0.87 3.27 2.35
N HIS A 33 -0.30 4.37 1.85
CA HIS A 33 1.05 4.79 2.16
C HIS A 33 1.27 5.05 3.66
N GLY A 34 0.35 5.77 4.31
CA GLY A 34 0.44 6.10 5.73
C GLY A 34 0.28 4.89 6.66
N ASN A 35 -0.46 3.88 6.21
CA ASN A 35 -0.72 2.65 6.96
C ASN A 35 0.39 1.60 6.83
N LEU A 36 1.33 1.77 5.88
CA LEU A 36 2.56 0.98 5.89
C LEU A 36 3.36 1.39 7.15
N PRO A 37 3.74 0.45 8.04
CA PRO A 37 4.59 0.78 9.18
C PRO A 37 5.87 1.47 8.71
N GLY A 38 6.09 2.71 9.16
CA GLY A 38 7.24 3.54 8.73
C GLY A 38 7.10 4.09 7.30
N GLY A 39 5.91 4.00 6.70
CA GLY A 39 5.67 4.32 5.30
C GLY A 39 6.57 3.51 4.38
N TRP A 40 6.99 4.13 3.28
CA TRP A 40 8.02 3.57 2.41
C TRP A 40 9.45 3.73 2.96
N ARG A 41 9.65 4.51 4.02
CA ARG A 41 10.96 4.64 4.68
C ARG A 41 11.33 3.41 5.48
N ARG A 42 10.33 2.59 5.84
CA ARG A 42 10.48 1.26 6.43
C ARG A 42 11.30 1.21 7.73
N LYS A 43 11.63 2.37 8.32
CA LYS A 43 12.31 2.50 9.61
C LYS A 43 11.23 2.48 10.68
N VAL A 44 11.06 1.32 11.29
CA VAL A 44 10.12 1.09 12.38
C VAL A 44 10.87 0.39 13.48
N ASP A 45 10.63 0.80 14.73
CA ASP A 45 11.14 0.10 15.90
C ASP A 45 10.55 -1.32 15.95
N ASP A 46 11.38 -2.32 16.26
CA ASP A 46 10.94 -3.71 16.39
C ASP A 46 9.78 -3.84 17.39
N GLU A 47 9.77 -3.05 18.46
CA GLU A 47 8.69 -3.03 19.44
C GLU A 47 7.32 -2.61 18.85
N ILE A 48 7.33 -1.84 17.76
CA ILE A 48 6.10 -1.43 17.07
C ILE A 48 5.62 -2.55 16.14
N LEU A 49 6.54 -3.30 15.51
CA LEU A 49 6.20 -4.37 14.58
C LEU A 49 5.48 -5.55 15.26
N ASP A 50 5.77 -5.80 16.53
CA ASP A 50 5.09 -6.86 17.30
C ASP A 50 3.72 -6.44 17.86
N ARG A 51 3.35 -5.16 17.72
CA ARG A 51 2.04 -4.67 18.15
C ARG A 51 0.96 -5.01 17.13
N LYS A 52 -0.28 -5.05 17.64
CA LYS A 52 -1.46 -5.03 16.77
C LYS A 52 -1.54 -3.68 16.04
N PRO A 53 -2.09 -3.66 14.81
CA PRO A 53 -2.25 -2.43 14.06
C PRO A 53 -3.07 -1.39 14.81
N ALA A 54 -2.87 -0.12 14.51
CA ALA A 54 -3.70 0.96 15.03
C ALA A 54 -5.17 0.80 14.59
N ILE A 55 -6.08 1.47 15.32
CA ILE A 55 -7.52 1.49 15.05
C ILE A 55 -7.76 1.94 13.61
N GLY A 56 -8.23 1.03 12.75
CA GLY A 56 -8.50 1.27 11.33
C GLY A 56 -8.09 0.08 10.46
N LEU A 57 -6.92 -0.50 10.71
CA LEU A 57 -6.41 -1.65 9.95
C LEU A 57 -6.99 -2.96 10.48
N ARG A 58 -7.78 -3.65 9.67
CA ARG A 58 -8.43 -4.93 10.03
C ARG A 58 -7.56 -6.15 9.74
N LEU A 59 -6.26 -6.03 10.04
CA LEU A 59 -5.33 -7.12 9.80
C LEU A 59 -5.60 -8.26 10.79
N GLY A 60 -5.88 -9.46 10.27
CA GLY A 60 -5.95 -10.70 11.07
C GLY A 60 -4.58 -11.21 11.54
N LYS A 61 -3.55 -10.35 11.53
CA LYS A 61 -2.13 -10.67 11.76
C LYS A 61 -1.41 -9.49 12.43
N THR A 62 -0.20 -9.73 12.94
CA THR A 62 0.68 -8.69 13.51
C THR A 62 1.20 -7.73 12.45
N LEU A 63 1.70 -6.56 12.87
CA LEU A 63 2.36 -5.63 11.95
C LEU A 63 3.62 -6.25 11.32
N ARG A 64 4.38 -7.08 12.05
CA ARG A 64 5.55 -7.81 11.55
C ARG A 64 5.18 -8.75 10.40
N GLU A 65 4.13 -9.55 10.57
CA GLU A 65 3.66 -10.46 9.50
C GLU A 65 3.17 -9.69 8.28
N PHE A 66 2.39 -8.62 8.48
CA PHE A 66 1.99 -7.74 7.38
C PHE A 66 3.19 -7.12 6.66
N PHE A 67 4.20 -6.70 7.41
CA PHE A 67 5.42 -6.12 6.85
C PHE A 67 6.23 -7.13 6.04
N GLY A 68 6.31 -8.38 6.51
CA GLY A 68 6.90 -9.48 5.75
C GLY A 68 6.18 -9.74 4.42
N ASP A 69 4.85 -9.62 4.39
CA ASP A 69 4.08 -9.72 3.16
C ASP A 69 4.35 -8.57 2.19
N VAL A 70 4.46 -7.34 2.71
CA VAL A 70 4.84 -6.17 1.91
C VAL A 70 6.24 -6.36 1.33
N ASP A 71 7.21 -6.78 2.13
CA ASP A 71 8.58 -7.05 1.69
C ASP A 71 8.66 -8.06 0.56
N ARG A 72 7.96 -9.19 0.75
CA ARG A 72 7.89 -10.24 -0.25
C ARG A 72 7.34 -9.69 -1.57
N VAL A 73 6.23 -8.93 -1.51
CA VAL A 73 5.62 -8.32 -2.71
C VAL A 73 6.57 -7.32 -3.38
N LEU A 74 7.27 -6.49 -2.62
CA LEU A 74 8.23 -5.55 -3.18
C LEU A 74 9.40 -6.26 -3.86
N GLY A 75 9.90 -7.33 -3.26
CA GLY A 75 10.92 -8.19 -3.85
C GLY A 75 10.44 -8.87 -5.15
N GLU A 76 9.23 -9.43 -5.15
CA GLU A 76 8.61 -10.06 -6.34
C GLU A 76 8.41 -9.06 -7.49
N LEU A 77 8.10 -7.81 -7.18
CA LEU A 77 7.91 -6.74 -8.16
C LEU A 77 9.22 -6.06 -8.58
N GLY A 78 10.35 -6.39 -7.94
CA GLY A 78 11.63 -5.72 -8.18
C GLY A 78 11.59 -4.23 -7.86
N ILE A 79 10.80 -3.83 -6.86
CA ILE A 79 10.67 -2.42 -6.47
C ILE A 79 11.90 -1.98 -5.68
N ASP A 80 12.59 -0.95 -6.18
CA ASP A 80 13.72 -0.31 -5.50
C ASP A 80 13.24 0.53 -4.31
N VAL A 81 13.25 -0.08 -3.12
CA VAL A 81 12.87 0.56 -1.86
C VAL A 81 13.79 1.74 -1.52
N VAL A 82 15.09 1.65 -1.85
CA VAL A 82 16.05 2.73 -1.61
C VAL A 82 15.74 3.93 -2.50
N GLY A 83 15.41 3.68 -3.77
CA GLY A 83 14.95 4.70 -4.70
C GLY A 83 13.67 5.39 -4.21
N ILE A 84 12.70 4.65 -3.68
CA ILE A 84 11.48 5.23 -3.11
C ILE A 84 11.77 6.07 -1.86
N GLU A 85 12.66 5.61 -0.96
CA GLU A 85 13.08 6.39 0.20
C GLU A 85 13.67 7.73 -0.24
N GLN A 86 14.51 7.74 -1.29
CA GLN A 86 15.09 8.97 -1.83
C GLN A 86 14.04 9.90 -2.45
N LEU A 87 13.05 9.37 -3.17
CA LEU A 87 11.93 10.18 -3.67
C LEU A 87 11.17 10.85 -2.52
N GLN A 88 10.94 10.11 -1.42
CA GLN A 88 10.24 10.62 -0.25
C GLN A 88 11.05 11.67 0.52
N ILE A 89 12.38 11.53 0.60
CA ILE A 89 13.28 12.56 1.16
C ILE A 89 13.20 13.84 0.32
N ASN A 90 13.17 13.71 -1.00
CA ASN A 90 13.06 14.82 -1.93
C ASN A 90 11.63 15.37 -2.10
N SER A 91 10.70 14.99 -1.21
CA SER A 91 9.29 15.45 -1.22
C SER A 91 8.55 15.19 -2.54
N ARG A 92 8.94 14.16 -3.30
CA ARG A 92 8.30 13.73 -4.56
C ARG A 92 7.14 12.80 -4.28
N THR A 93 6.18 13.25 -3.47
CA THR A 93 5.08 12.42 -2.96
C THR A 93 4.25 11.78 -4.09
N GLU A 94 4.01 12.49 -5.20
CA GLU A 94 3.25 11.92 -6.32
C GLU A 94 3.97 10.75 -6.99
N GLU A 95 5.29 10.86 -7.18
CA GLU A 95 6.10 9.75 -7.73
C GLU A 95 6.08 8.54 -6.79
N VAL A 96 6.12 8.77 -5.48
CA VAL A 96 6.01 7.73 -4.46
C VAL A 96 4.64 7.04 -4.52
N LEU A 97 3.55 7.80 -4.62
CA LEU A 97 2.19 7.26 -4.69
C LEU A 97 1.96 6.46 -5.99
N ARG A 98 2.55 6.87 -7.10
CA ARG A 98 2.54 6.10 -8.36
C ARG A 98 3.16 4.71 -8.20
N LYS A 99 4.24 4.61 -7.41
CA LYS A 99 4.89 3.33 -7.10
C LYS A 99 4.06 2.46 -6.17
N ALA A 100 3.04 3.01 -5.50
CA ALA A 100 2.18 2.26 -4.58
C ALA A 100 1.16 1.35 -5.30
N ARG A 101 0.71 1.73 -6.52
CA ARG A 101 -0.29 0.97 -7.29
C ARG A 101 0.06 -0.52 -7.47
N PRO A 102 1.23 -0.91 -8.01
CA PRO A 102 1.54 -2.32 -8.21
C PRO A 102 1.57 -3.12 -6.89
N THR A 103 2.13 -2.54 -5.82
CA THR A 103 2.15 -3.17 -4.48
C THR A 103 0.73 -3.32 -3.92
N TYR A 104 -0.11 -2.30 -4.03
CA TYR A 104 -1.50 -2.34 -3.60
C TYR A 104 -2.27 -3.45 -4.34
N VAL A 105 -2.15 -3.54 -5.66
CA VAL A 105 -2.81 -4.58 -6.45
C VAL A 105 -2.33 -5.97 -6.04
N ALA A 106 -1.02 -6.17 -5.88
CA ALA A 106 -0.46 -7.46 -5.47
C ALA A 106 -0.94 -7.90 -4.09
N LEU A 107 -0.99 -6.99 -3.11
CA LEU A 107 -1.55 -7.26 -1.78
C LEU A 107 -3.05 -7.56 -1.85
N ARG A 108 -3.82 -6.78 -2.61
CA ARG A 108 -5.25 -7.06 -2.79
C ARG A 108 -5.46 -8.44 -3.41
N VAL A 109 -4.66 -8.83 -4.41
CA VAL A 109 -4.73 -10.17 -5.02
C VAL A 109 -4.39 -11.25 -4.00
N SER A 110 -3.37 -11.07 -3.15
CA SER A 110 -2.94 -12.09 -2.17
C SER A 110 -3.93 -12.35 -1.04
N GLY A 111 -4.91 -11.46 -0.81
CA GLY A 111 -5.95 -11.70 0.19
C GLY A 111 -6.48 -10.46 0.89
N TYR A 112 -5.75 -9.36 0.84
CA TYR A 112 -6.11 -8.14 1.55
C TYR A 112 -7.33 -7.46 0.93
N THR A 113 -8.18 -6.88 1.77
CA THR A 113 -9.28 -6.00 1.37
C THR A 113 -8.80 -4.55 1.21
N HIS A 114 -9.64 -3.67 0.68
CA HIS A 114 -9.35 -2.23 0.68
C HIS A 114 -9.10 -1.73 2.10
N TYR A 115 -10.05 -2.02 3.00
CA TYR A 115 -10.03 -1.60 4.40
C TYR A 115 -8.80 -2.12 5.17
N ASP A 116 -8.30 -3.30 4.83
CA ASP A 116 -7.05 -3.81 5.45
C ASP A 116 -5.83 -2.98 5.09
N LEU A 117 -5.87 -2.26 3.97
CA LEU A 117 -4.74 -1.49 3.44
C LEU A 117 -4.92 0.01 3.68
N THR A 118 -6.16 0.51 3.66
CA THR A 118 -6.46 1.95 3.72
C THR A 118 -7.10 2.43 5.01
N GLY A 119 -7.49 1.51 5.91
CA GLY A 119 -8.35 1.84 7.06
C GLY A 119 -9.72 2.34 6.64
#